data_AF-A0A257KUX9-F1
#
_entry.id   AF-A0A257KUX9-F1
#
_cell.length_a   1.000
_cell.length_b   1.000
_cell.length_c   1.000
_cell.angle_alpha   90.00
_cell.angle_beta   90.00
_cell.angle_gamma   90.00
#
_symmetry.space_group_name_H-M   'P 1'
#
loop_
_entity.id
_entity.type
_entity.pdbx_description
1 polymer ?
#
loop_
_entity_poly.entity_id
_entity_poly.type
_entity_poly.pdbx_seq_one_letter_code
_entity_poly.pdbx_strand_id
1 'polypeptide(L)'
;MKDNPGLLSVTFHGVPVGSANEAYAMFAGSFPDRVGKASADDDIMVAAKGFTIIDPRYGKNDPEPKFLVLVPLRDAKSKNVGCIVFAFKNPKDSGKTEAQFLASANTMRDGIQSKIADHAALFAAAK
;
A
#
# COMPACT_ATOMS: atom_id res chain seq x y z
N MET A 1 9.75 6.90 5.32
CA MET A 1 9.18 7.76 6.39
C MET A 1 10.05 8.97 6.71
N LYS A 2 11.37 8.84 6.87
CA LYS A 2 12.26 9.99 7.10
C LYS A 2 12.05 11.14 6.10
N ASP A 3 11.91 10.82 4.81
CA ASP A 3 11.69 11.81 3.74
C ASP A 3 10.20 12.13 3.50
N ASN A 4 9.31 11.52 4.28
CA ASN A 4 7.86 11.72 4.22
C ASN A 4 7.32 11.77 5.66
N PRO A 5 7.58 12.85 6.42
CA PRO A 5 7.32 12.91 7.88
C PRO A 5 5.83 12.80 8.26
N GLY A 6 4.92 13.02 7.30
CA GLY A 6 3.48 12.80 7.48
C GLY A 6 3.02 11.36 7.26
N LEU A 7 3.89 10.46 6.78
CA LEU A 7 3.57 9.07 6.53
C LEU A 7 3.74 8.25 7.83
N LEU A 8 2.68 7.55 8.24
CA LEU A 8 2.63 6.73 9.44
C LEU A 8 3.06 5.29 9.18
N SER A 9 2.62 4.72 8.06
CA SER A 9 2.94 3.35 7.70
C SER A 9 2.79 3.13 6.20
N VAL A 10 3.52 2.12 5.71
CA VAL A 10 3.34 1.55 4.38
C VAL A 10 3.20 0.03 4.52
N THR A 11 2.19 -0.56 3.90
CA THR A 11 2.06 -2.02 3.80
C THR A 11 1.86 -2.45 2.36
N PHE A 12 2.33 -3.66 2.06
CA PHE A 12 2.28 -4.26 0.73
C PHE A 12 1.52 -5.56 0.79
N HIS A 13 0.53 -5.69 -0.09
CA HIS A 13 -0.41 -6.80 -0.13
C HIS A 13 -0.44 -7.41 -1.52
N GLY A 14 -0.53 -8.72 -1.60
CA GLY A 14 -0.52 -9.42 -2.88
C GLY A 14 -0.51 -10.92 -2.67
N VAL A 15 -0.28 -11.65 -3.76
CA VAL A 15 -0.22 -13.11 -3.77
C VAL A 15 1.24 -13.53 -3.95
N PRO A 16 1.92 -14.04 -2.91
CA PRO A 16 3.27 -14.55 -3.07
C PRO A 16 3.35 -15.66 -4.13
N VAL A 17 4.43 -15.68 -4.90
CA VAL A 17 4.67 -16.75 -5.89
C VAL A 17 4.66 -18.11 -5.18
N GLY A 18 3.82 -19.03 -5.65
CA GLY A 18 3.68 -20.37 -5.07
C GLY A 18 2.73 -20.47 -3.88
N SER A 19 1.99 -19.41 -3.53
CA SER A 19 0.95 -19.49 -2.51
C SER A 19 -0.15 -20.48 -2.93
N ALA A 20 -0.55 -21.37 -2.02
CA ALA A 20 -1.73 -22.21 -2.23
C ALA A 20 -2.98 -21.32 -2.37
N ASN A 21 -3.82 -21.62 -3.37
CA ASN A 21 -5.14 -21.00 -3.58
C ASN A 21 -5.14 -19.47 -3.77
N GLU A 22 -4.06 -18.88 -4.27
CA GLU A 22 -3.97 -17.42 -4.52
C GLU A 22 -4.28 -16.57 -3.27
N ALA A 23 -3.86 -17.04 -2.10
CA ALA A 23 -4.14 -16.36 -0.85
C ALA A 23 -3.43 -15.00 -0.76
N TYR A 24 -4.21 -13.93 -0.76
CA TYR A 24 -3.69 -12.57 -0.57
C TYR A 24 -3.26 -12.35 0.88
N ALA A 25 -2.02 -11.90 1.05
CA ALA A 25 -1.46 -11.60 2.36
C ALA A 25 -0.66 -10.30 2.32
N MET A 26 -0.46 -9.71 3.50
CA MET A 26 0.57 -8.70 3.68
C MET A 26 1.93 -9.38 3.55
N PHE A 27 2.75 -8.98 2.57
CA PHE A 27 4.07 -9.60 2.36
C PHE A 27 5.23 -8.70 2.76
N ALA A 28 5.01 -7.40 2.95
CA ALA A 28 5.98 -6.46 3.48
C ALA A 28 5.28 -5.25 4.10
N GLY A 29 5.98 -4.50 4.95
CA GLY A 29 5.48 -3.23 5.45
C GLY A 29 6.03 -2.80 6.80
N SER A 30 5.45 -1.72 7.32
CA SER A 30 5.81 -1.12 8.62
C SER A 30 5.34 -1.94 9.83
N PHE A 31 4.60 -3.03 9.62
CA PHE A 31 4.11 -3.93 10.68
C PHE A 31 4.63 -5.36 10.46
N PRO A 32 5.87 -5.67 10.88
CA PRO A 32 6.48 -6.97 10.65
C PRO A 32 5.66 -8.15 11.22
N ASP A 33 4.98 -7.93 12.35
CA ASP A 33 4.09 -8.90 13.01
C ASP A 33 2.81 -9.21 12.21
N ARG A 34 2.55 -8.48 11.13
CA ARG A 34 1.41 -8.69 10.24
C ARG A 34 1.78 -9.34 8.91
N VAL A 35 3.07 -9.50 8.61
CA VAL A 35 3.50 -10.20 7.40
C VAL A 35 3.01 -11.65 7.44
N GLY A 36 2.46 -12.14 6.33
CA GLY A 36 1.82 -13.45 6.18
C GLY A 36 0.35 -13.49 6.61
N LYS A 37 -0.17 -12.46 7.30
CA LYS A 37 -1.60 -12.40 7.64
C LYS A 37 -2.43 -12.06 6.41
N ALA A 38 -3.65 -12.60 6.37
CA ALA A 38 -4.60 -12.36 5.30
C ALA A 38 -4.85 -10.86 5.10
N SER A 39 -4.89 -10.45 3.83
CA SER A 39 -5.22 -9.08 3.43
C SER A 39 -6.70 -8.77 3.70
N ALA A 40 -7.02 -7.49 3.92
CA ALA A 40 -8.42 -7.07 3.99
C ALA A 40 -9.06 -7.03 2.60
N ASP A 41 -10.39 -7.08 2.53
CA ASP A 41 -11.13 -7.09 1.26
C ASP A 41 -10.80 -5.89 0.36
N ASP A 42 -10.59 -4.70 0.95
CA ASP A 42 -10.19 -3.49 0.22
C ASP A 42 -8.79 -3.64 -0.42
N ASP A 43 -7.85 -4.26 0.30
CA ASP A 43 -6.49 -4.51 -0.21
C ASP A 43 -6.53 -5.49 -1.39
N ILE A 44 -7.34 -6.55 -1.27
CA ILE A 44 -7.57 -7.55 -2.31
C ILE A 44 -8.21 -6.89 -3.53
N MET A 45 -9.21 -6.03 -3.32
CA MET A 45 -9.90 -5.34 -4.41
C MET A 45 -8.93 -4.46 -5.20
N VAL A 46 -8.10 -3.68 -4.52
CA VAL A 46 -7.07 -2.84 -5.16
C VAL A 46 -6.04 -3.69 -5.89
N ALA A 47 -5.55 -4.76 -5.27
CA ALA A 47 -4.55 -5.63 -5.86
C ALA A 47 -5.07 -6.38 -7.11
N ALA A 48 -6.27 -6.95 -7.04
CA ALA A 48 -6.84 -7.76 -8.10
C ALA A 48 -7.43 -6.94 -9.25
N LYS A 49 -8.12 -5.83 -8.93
CA LYS A 49 -8.89 -5.06 -9.91
C LYS A 49 -8.22 -3.75 -10.34
N GLY A 50 -7.22 -3.27 -9.60
CA GLY A 50 -6.47 -2.07 -9.93
C GLY A 50 -7.17 -0.76 -9.61
N PHE A 51 -8.20 -0.76 -8.76
CA PHE A 51 -8.84 0.46 -8.28
C PHE A 51 -7.92 1.21 -7.33
N THR A 52 -8.16 2.51 -7.17
CA THR A 52 -7.58 3.30 -6.08
C THR A 52 -8.66 3.56 -5.05
N ILE A 53 -8.36 3.32 -3.78
CA ILE A 53 -9.25 3.63 -2.67
C ILE A 53 -8.64 4.79 -1.89
N ILE A 54 -9.46 5.81 -1.66
CA ILE A 54 -9.18 6.93 -0.80
C ILE A 54 -10.09 6.77 0.41
N ASP A 55 -9.50 6.66 1.59
CA ASP A 55 -10.23 6.38 2.82
C ASP A 55 -9.81 7.37 3.92
N PRO A 56 -10.60 8.43 4.16
CA PRO A 56 -10.45 9.27 5.34
C PRO A 56 -10.87 8.48 6.59
N ARG A 57 -9.99 7.57 7.03
CA ARG A 57 -10.27 6.66 8.13
C ARG A 57 -10.06 7.34 9.47
N TYR A 58 -11.15 7.43 10.24
CA TYR A 58 -11.14 7.87 11.62
C TYR A 58 -11.97 6.89 12.47
N GLY A 59 -11.32 5.84 12.99
CA GLY A 59 -11.95 4.95 13.95
C GLY A 59 -12.08 5.64 15.31
N LYS A 60 -13.12 5.29 16.10
CA LYS A 60 -13.31 5.79 17.48
C LYS A 60 -12.10 5.57 18.40
N ASN A 61 -11.24 4.60 18.09
CA ASN A 61 -10.07 4.22 18.87
C ASN A 61 -8.74 4.62 18.20
N ASP A 62 -8.77 5.32 17.06
CA ASP A 62 -7.54 5.82 16.46
C ASP A 62 -7.05 7.03 17.29
N PRO A 63 -5.78 7.03 17.74
CA PRO A 63 -5.25 8.10 18.58
C PRO A 63 -5.20 9.47 17.86
N GLU A 64 -5.12 9.46 16.54
CA GLU A 64 -5.20 10.64 15.67
C GLU A 64 -5.92 10.26 14.36
N PRO A 65 -6.66 11.17 13.71
CA PRO A 65 -7.25 10.89 12.41
C PRO A 65 -6.18 10.61 11.36
N LYS A 66 -6.47 9.62 10.52
CA LYS A 66 -5.57 9.16 9.47
C LYS A 66 -6.24 9.33 8.12
N PHE A 67 -5.42 9.25 7.09
CA PHE A 67 -5.88 9.22 5.73
C PHE A 67 -5.17 8.10 5.00
N LEU A 68 -5.93 7.10 4.57
CA LEU A 68 -5.41 5.93 3.88
C LEU A 68 -5.57 6.12 2.38
N VAL A 69 -4.51 5.81 1.65
CA VAL A 69 -4.53 5.74 0.19
C VAL A 69 -4.04 4.36 -0.20
N LEU A 70 -4.92 3.57 -0.78
CA LEU A 70 -4.61 2.25 -1.31
C LEU A 70 -4.50 2.38 -2.83
N VAL A 71 -3.33 2.04 -3.37
CA VAL A 71 -3.05 2.11 -4.81
C VAL A 71 -2.52 0.77 -5.30
N PRO A 72 -2.76 0.43 -6.58
CA PRO A 72 -2.19 -0.79 -7.15
C PRO A 72 -0.66 -0.70 -7.13
N LEU A 73 -0.02 -1.74 -6.58
CA LEU A 73 1.40 -1.99 -6.80
C LEU A 73 1.55 -2.48 -8.24
N ARG A 74 2.45 -1.85 -8.99
CA ARG A 74 2.68 -2.17 -10.39
C ARG A 74 4.13 -2.53 -10.64
N ASP A 75 4.35 -3.39 -11.63
CA ASP A 75 5.67 -3.63 -12.18
C ASP A 75 6.06 -2.55 -13.22
N ALA A 76 7.30 -2.62 -13.71
CA ALA A 76 7.85 -1.70 -14.70
C ALA A 76 7.05 -1.68 -16.03
N LYS A 77 6.22 -2.70 -16.28
CA LYS A 77 5.33 -2.81 -17.44
C LYS A 77 3.91 -2.31 -17.13
N SER A 78 3.71 -1.69 -15.97
CA SER A 78 2.42 -1.22 -15.45
C SER A 78 1.38 -2.33 -15.21
N LYS A 79 1.80 -3.59 -15.11
CA LYS A 79 0.91 -4.67 -14.69
C LYS A 79 0.69 -4.60 -13.19
N ASN A 80 -0.54 -4.79 -12.74
CA ASN A 80 -0.84 -4.90 -11.31
C ASN A 80 -0.23 -6.19 -10.75
N VAL A 81 0.54 -6.04 -9.68
CA VAL A 81 1.24 -7.13 -8.98
C VAL A 81 0.93 -7.14 -7.48
N GLY A 82 0.00 -6.28 -7.03
CA GLY A 82 -0.40 -6.18 -5.63
C GLY A 82 -1.07 -4.85 -5.31
N CYS A 83 -1.11 -4.51 -4.03
CA CYS A 83 -1.59 -3.26 -3.45
C CYS A 83 -0.51 -2.67 -2.53
N ILE A 84 -0.40 -1.34 -2.52
CA ILE A 84 0.32 -0.58 -1.51
C ILE A 84 -0.68 0.25 -0.72
N VAL A 85 -0.65 0.15 0.60
CA VAL A 85 -1.42 1.00 1.50
C VAL A 85 -0.50 2.03 2.13
N PHE A 86 -0.77 3.31 1.88
CA PHE A 86 -0.12 4.41 2.58
C PHE A 86 -1.07 4.97 3.62
N ALA A 87 -0.67 4.99 4.89
CA ALA A 87 -1.41 5.68 5.94
C ALA A 87 -0.70 6.99 6.29
N PHE A 88 -1.38 8.11 6.16
CA PHE A 88 -0.86 9.43 6.48
C PHE A 88 -1.50 9.98 7.77
N LYS A 89 -0.74 10.81 8.49
CA LYS A 89 -1.29 11.71 9.50
C LYS A 89 -2.25 12.68 8.81
N ASN A 90 -3.43 12.86 9.38
CA ASN A 90 -4.38 13.85 8.92
C ASN A 90 -5.06 14.55 10.10
N PRO A 91 -4.33 15.38 10.88
CA PRO A 91 -4.94 16.13 11.96
C PRO A 91 -6.07 17.02 11.42
N LYS A 92 -7.07 17.31 12.26
CA LYS A 92 -8.29 18.03 11.88
C LYS A 92 -8.03 19.35 11.12
N ASP A 93 -6.93 20.02 11.43
CA ASP A 93 -6.55 21.31 10.84
C ASP A 93 -5.36 21.18 9.87
N SER A 94 -5.14 20.00 9.28
CA SER A 94 -4.00 19.76 8.38
C SER A 94 -4.04 20.65 7.12
N GLY A 95 -5.23 21.10 6.72
CA GLY A 95 -5.47 21.82 5.46
C GLY A 95 -5.18 20.97 4.21
N LYS A 96 -4.86 19.68 4.36
CA LYS A 96 -4.54 18.80 3.24
C LYS A 96 -5.80 18.29 2.56
N THR A 97 -5.78 18.28 1.24
CA THR A 97 -6.85 17.73 0.42
C THR A 97 -6.59 16.26 0.09
N GLU A 98 -7.64 15.53 -0.26
CA GLU A 98 -7.53 14.14 -0.74
C GLU A 98 -6.58 14.02 -1.93
N ALA A 99 -6.63 14.99 -2.85
CA ALA A 99 -5.75 15.06 -4.01
C ALA A 99 -4.27 15.15 -3.63
N GLN A 100 -3.93 15.86 -2.55
CA GLN A 100 -2.54 15.96 -2.07
C GLN A 100 -2.04 14.65 -1.46
N PHE A 101 -2.90 13.92 -0.73
CA PHE A 101 -2.57 12.57 -0.24
C PHE A 101 -2.39 11.58 -1.39
N LEU A 102 -3.30 11.61 -2.36
CA LEU A 102 -3.21 10.76 -3.56
C LEU A 102 -1.94 11.06 -4.37
N ALA A 103 -1.62 12.33 -4.61
CA ALA A 103 -0.41 12.73 -5.32
C ALA A 103 0.87 12.24 -4.62
N SER A 104 0.90 12.33 -3.28
CA SER A 104 2.02 11.83 -2.48
C SER A 104 2.15 10.30 -2.59
N ALA A 105 1.03 9.57 -2.48
CA ALA A 105 0.99 8.11 -2.62
C ALA A 105 1.44 7.65 -4.01
N ASN A 106 0.96 8.32 -5.08
CA ASN A 106 1.33 8.02 -6.44
C ASN A 106 2.83 8.25 -6.69
N THR A 107 3.38 9.37 -6.22
CA THR A 107 4.81 9.66 -6.35
C THR A 107 5.67 8.54 -5.72
N MET A 108 5.30 8.07 -4.52
CA MET A 108 6.00 6.97 -3.87
C MET A 108 5.81 5.63 -4.60
N ARG A 109 4.58 5.32 -5.06
CA ARG A 109 4.27 4.11 -5.80
C ARG A 109 5.05 4.05 -7.12
N ASP A 110 5.11 5.15 -7.86
CA ASP A 110 5.84 5.23 -9.14
C ASP A 110 7.35 5.05 -8.94
N GLY A 111 7.89 5.59 -7.84
CA GLY A 111 9.28 5.37 -7.43
C GLY A 111 9.61 3.90 -7.09
N ILE A 112 8.63 3.13 -6.64
CA ILE A 112 8.75 1.68 -6.40
C ILE A 112 8.56 0.89 -7.70
N GLN A 113 7.58 1.28 -8.51
CA GLN A 113 7.18 0.58 -9.74
C GLN A 113 8.38 0.35 -10.69
N SER A 114 9.22 1.36 -10.87
CA SER A 114 10.43 1.26 -11.71
C SER A 114 11.45 0.20 -11.26
N LYS A 115 11.35 -0.29 -10.02
CA LYS A 115 12.27 -1.26 -9.42
C LYS A 115 11.76 -2.70 -9.47
N ILE A 116 10.52 -2.90 -9.90
CA ILE A 116 9.89 -4.22 -9.96
C ILE A 116 9.84 -4.65 -11.42
N ALA A 117 10.74 -5.54 -11.83
CA ALA A 117 10.77 -5.99 -13.23
C ALA A 117 9.49 -6.73 -13.63
N ASP A 118 9.00 -7.59 -12.75
CA ASP A 118 7.76 -8.35 -12.87
C ASP A 118 7.32 -8.89 -11.49
N HIS A 119 6.19 -9.60 -11.45
CA HIS A 119 5.67 -10.22 -10.24
C HIS A 119 6.64 -11.24 -9.59
N ALA A 120 7.42 -11.98 -10.38
CA ALA A 120 8.35 -12.96 -9.80
C ALA A 120 9.54 -12.25 -9.11
N ALA A 121 10.05 -11.18 -9.74
CA ALA A 121 11.11 -10.35 -9.18
C ALA A 121 10.72 -9.68 -7.86
N LEU A 122 9.42 -9.38 -7.65
CA LEU A 122 8.92 -8.82 -6.40
C LEU A 122 9.17 -9.71 -5.18
N PHE A 123 9.16 -11.03 -5.37
CA PHE A 123 9.36 -12.02 -4.29
C PHE A 123 10.72 -12.72 -4.34
N ALA A 124 11.58 -12.34 -5.29
CA ALA A 124 12.94 -12.85 -5.34
C ALA A 124 13.75 -12.34 -4.14
N ALA A 125 14.73 -13.12 -3.69
CA ALA A 125 15.68 -12.66 -2.70
C ALA A 125 16.38 -11.39 -3.20
N ALA A 126 16.53 -10.40 -2.32
CA ALA A 126 17.33 -9.22 -2.62
C ALA A 126 18.76 -9.67 -2.97
N LYS A 127 19.29 -9.16 -4.09
CA LYS A 127 20.69 -9.33 -4.46
C LYS A 127 21.57 -8.33 -3.73
#